data_AF-A0A7W7YCP0-F1
#
_entry.id   AF-A0A7W7YCP0-F1
#
_cell.length_a   1.000
_cell.length_b   1.000
_cell.length_c   1.000
_cell.angle_alpha   90.00
_cell.angle_beta   90.00
_cell.angle_gamma   90.00
#
_symmetry.space_group_name_H-M   'P 1'
#
loop_
_entity.id
_entity.type
_entity.pdbx_description
1 polymer ?
#
loop_
_entity_poly.entity_id
_entity_poly.type
_entity_poly.pdbx_seq_one_letter_code
_entity_poly.pdbx_strand_id
1 'polypeptide(L)'
;METTLQQILYVAAAVVFAMGCRSYDNRFIQKLGWLALLGASYLGGYFLTNTHVGGAIFVGAWFMLPWMEIVFRVRRLRFPIKSEVKHRFPPSREVFPELSDLSSEADNEGFVEVGDTGWQFSQTDYFMRLFYHEAKRTQASIALVQQGDFGFPYVSLTSRASSGVTFTTTNYPFAATMKHSPKQRLNRFMHAGSFAELMDRHEHFLQSEGIRVEDLSLQDTEYLHAYIERDMSMQIDHNITAGVIEPTGNGEFRYSWRGCIFLYWQVVKDMLRV
;
A
#
# COMPACT_ATOMS: atom_id res chain seq x y z
N MET A 1 38.76 -25.70 -15.27
CA MET A 1 38.56 -24.26 -15.61
C MET A 1 37.35 -24.09 -16.53
N GLU A 2 37.18 -24.93 -17.55
CA GLU A 2 35.99 -24.92 -18.44
C GLU A 2 34.65 -25.09 -17.69
N THR A 3 34.59 -25.97 -16.68
CA THR A 3 33.38 -26.24 -15.89
C THR A 3 32.91 -25.04 -15.07
N THR A 4 33.85 -24.29 -14.47
CA THR A 4 33.52 -23.10 -13.66
C THR A 4 33.01 -21.96 -14.53
N LEU A 5 33.66 -21.72 -15.69
CA LEU A 5 33.21 -20.71 -16.63
C LEU A 5 31.79 -21.02 -17.15
N GLN A 6 31.52 -22.29 -17.50
CA GLN A 6 30.21 -22.73 -17.94
C GLN A 6 29.12 -22.54 -16.86
N GLN A 7 29.42 -22.85 -15.60
CA GLN A 7 28.52 -22.62 -14.47
C GLN A 7 28.17 -21.14 -14.28
N ILE A 8 29.17 -20.26 -14.36
CA ILE A 8 28.98 -18.81 -14.28
C ILE A 8 28.09 -18.33 -15.43
N LEU A 9 28.32 -18.81 -16.66
CA LEU A 9 27.52 -18.45 -17.83
C LEU A 9 26.06 -18.89 -17.70
N TYR A 10 25.78 -20.06 -17.11
CA TYR A 10 24.39 -20.48 -16.86
C TYR A 10 23.66 -19.58 -15.87
N VAL A 11 24.32 -19.22 -14.77
CA VAL A 11 23.74 -18.29 -13.79
C VAL A 11 23.52 -16.92 -14.45
N ALA A 12 24.51 -16.41 -15.18
CA ALA A 12 24.41 -15.13 -15.88
C ALA A 12 23.28 -15.14 -16.92
N ALA A 13 23.13 -16.21 -17.71
CA ALA A 13 22.05 -16.34 -18.67
C ALA A 13 20.67 -16.33 -17.99
N ALA A 14 20.51 -17.02 -16.87
CA ALA A 14 19.27 -17.01 -16.09
C ALA A 14 18.96 -15.62 -15.52
N VAL A 15 19.97 -14.88 -15.05
CA VAL A 15 19.82 -13.48 -14.59
C VAL A 15 19.41 -12.56 -15.74
N VAL A 16 20.07 -12.64 -16.90
CA VAL A 16 19.73 -11.81 -18.07
C VAL A 16 18.32 -12.13 -18.56
N PHE A 17 17.96 -13.41 -18.64
CA PHE A 17 16.60 -13.85 -18.98
C PHE A 17 15.56 -13.30 -18.00
N ALA A 18 15.84 -13.36 -16.70
CA ALA A 18 14.97 -12.80 -15.68
C ALA A 18 14.78 -11.28 -15.86
N MET A 19 15.86 -10.54 -16.09
CA MET A 19 15.79 -9.09 -16.31
C MET A 19 15.00 -8.74 -17.58
N GLY A 20 15.19 -9.52 -18.65
CA GLY A 20 14.40 -9.38 -19.88
C GLY A 20 12.91 -9.65 -19.67
N CYS A 21 12.56 -10.66 -18.85
CA CYS A 21 11.15 -10.90 -18.50
C CYS A 21 10.53 -9.73 -17.71
N ARG A 22 11.33 -9.10 -16.83
CA ARG A 22 10.87 -7.98 -16.00
C ARG A 22 10.71 -6.66 -16.74
N SER A 23 11.20 -6.53 -17.98
CA SER A 23 11.00 -5.32 -18.79
C SER A 23 9.66 -5.28 -19.54
N TYR A 24 8.81 -6.28 -19.40
CA TYR A 24 7.47 -6.32 -20.00
C TYR A 24 6.38 -5.96 -18.98
N ASP A 25 5.31 -5.30 -19.43
CA ASP A 25 4.14 -4.96 -18.60
C ASP A 25 3.14 -6.12 -18.42
N ASN A 26 3.50 -7.34 -18.83
CA ASN A 26 2.65 -8.50 -18.65
C ASN A 26 2.97 -9.22 -17.34
N ARG A 27 1.98 -9.30 -16.43
CA ARG A 27 2.11 -9.96 -15.11
C ARG A 27 2.68 -11.38 -15.18
N PHE A 28 2.32 -12.18 -16.18
CA PHE A 28 2.78 -13.57 -16.27
C PHE A 28 4.25 -13.65 -16.69
N ILE A 29 4.69 -12.72 -17.54
CA ILE A 29 6.10 -12.60 -17.93
C ILE A 29 6.92 -12.09 -16.74
N GLN A 30 6.42 -11.09 -16.00
CA GLN A 30 7.08 -10.62 -14.79
C GLN A 30 7.22 -11.73 -13.72
N LYS A 31 6.20 -12.57 -13.54
CA LYS A 31 6.26 -13.78 -12.69
C LYS A 31 7.35 -14.74 -13.13
N LEU A 32 7.43 -15.03 -14.42
CA LEU A 32 8.48 -15.88 -14.97
C LEU A 32 9.87 -15.30 -14.67
N GLY A 33 10.01 -13.97 -14.74
CA GLY A 33 11.23 -13.27 -14.36
C GLY A 33 11.63 -13.49 -12.89
N TRP A 34 10.67 -13.42 -11.96
CA TRP A 34 10.92 -13.74 -10.55
C TRP A 34 11.33 -15.20 -10.33
N LEU A 35 10.64 -16.15 -10.96
CA LEU A 35 10.99 -17.56 -10.87
C LEU A 35 12.40 -17.84 -11.43
N ALA A 36 12.77 -17.16 -12.51
CA ALA A 36 14.11 -17.25 -13.09
C ALA A 36 15.18 -16.68 -12.14
N LEU A 37 14.93 -15.59 -11.41
CA LEU A 37 15.86 -15.07 -10.38
C LEU A 37 16.05 -16.06 -9.22
N LEU A 38 14.97 -16.68 -8.75
CA LEU A 38 15.05 -17.71 -7.72
C LEU A 38 15.82 -18.94 -8.23
N GLY A 39 15.57 -19.36 -9.47
CA GLY A 39 16.33 -20.41 -10.15
C GLY A 39 17.81 -20.08 -10.29
N ALA A 40 18.15 -18.86 -10.70
CA ALA A 40 19.53 -18.38 -10.79
C ALA A 40 20.21 -18.39 -9.41
N SER A 41 19.50 -17.97 -8.36
CA SER A 41 20.01 -17.98 -6.98
C SER A 41 20.25 -19.40 -6.47
N TYR A 42 19.34 -20.33 -6.78
CA TYR A 42 19.50 -21.74 -6.49
C TYR A 42 20.74 -22.32 -7.18
N LEU A 43 20.89 -22.08 -8.48
CA LEU A 43 22.04 -22.55 -9.26
C LEU A 43 23.35 -21.95 -8.71
N GLY A 44 23.35 -20.67 -8.35
CA GLY A 44 24.50 -20.01 -7.71
C GLY A 44 24.90 -20.71 -6.41
N GLY A 45 23.96 -20.91 -5.49
CA GLY A 45 24.23 -21.60 -4.23
C GLY A 45 24.66 -23.06 -4.42
N TYR A 46 24.05 -23.76 -5.38
CA TYR A 46 24.39 -25.13 -5.73
C TYR A 46 25.81 -25.23 -6.30
N PHE A 47 26.18 -24.40 -7.28
CA PHE A 47 27.51 -24.45 -7.89
C PHE A 47 28.62 -24.01 -6.93
N LEU A 48 28.34 -23.08 -6.01
CA LEU A 48 29.31 -22.63 -5.01
C LEU A 48 29.60 -23.69 -3.93
N THR A 49 28.58 -24.45 -3.53
CA THR A 49 28.70 -25.42 -2.41
C THR A 49 28.76 -26.87 -2.86
N ASN A 50 28.47 -27.14 -4.13
CA ASN A 50 28.23 -28.45 -4.71
C ASN A 50 27.15 -29.28 -3.99
N THR A 51 26.16 -28.60 -3.39
CA THR A 51 25.06 -29.25 -2.65
C THR A 51 23.71 -28.58 -2.95
N HIS A 52 22.65 -29.39 -2.98
CA HIS A 52 21.28 -28.87 -3.08
C HIS A 52 20.87 -28.04 -1.86
N VAL A 53 21.47 -28.31 -0.70
CA VAL A 53 21.28 -27.52 0.52
C VAL A 53 21.76 -26.09 0.31
N GLY A 54 22.93 -25.88 -0.29
CA GLY A 54 23.43 -24.53 -0.59
C GLY A 54 22.53 -23.77 -1.57
N GLY A 55 22.00 -24.45 -2.59
CA GLY A 55 21.00 -23.86 -3.49
C GLY A 55 19.73 -23.43 -2.75
N ALA A 56 19.20 -24.29 -1.88
CA ALA A 56 18.01 -23.97 -1.07
C ALA A 56 18.25 -22.80 -0.09
N ILE A 57 19.44 -22.70 0.51
CA ILE A 57 19.83 -21.58 1.39
C ILE A 57 19.83 -20.26 0.62
N PHE A 58 20.40 -20.22 -0.58
CA PHE A 58 20.44 -19.00 -1.40
C PHE A 58 19.04 -18.53 -1.80
N VAL A 59 18.13 -19.45 -2.14
CA VAL A 59 16.72 -19.12 -2.37
C VAL A 59 16.06 -18.62 -1.08
N GLY A 60 16.27 -19.32 0.04
CA GLY A 60 15.73 -18.94 1.34
C GLY A 60 16.18 -17.55 1.81
N ALA A 61 17.40 -17.13 1.45
CA ALA A 61 17.94 -15.81 1.78
C ALA A 61 17.07 -14.67 1.25
N TRP A 62 16.49 -14.81 0.05
CA TRP A 62 15.55 -13.81 -0.50
C TRP A 62 14.35 -13.57 0.41
N PHE A 63 13.85 -14.62 1.05
CA PHE A 63 12.75 -14.53 2.01
C PHE A 63 13.20 -14.07 3.40
N MET A 64 14.50 -14.08 3.71
CA MET A 64 15.04 -13.55 4.96
C MET A 64 15.32 -12.05 4.89
N LEU A 65 15.57 -11.49 3.71
CA LEU A 65 15.84 -10.06 3.54
C LEU A 65 14.71 -9.17 4.09
N PRO A 66 13.42 -9.38 3.73
CA PRO A 66 12.33 -8.60 4.31
C PRO A 66 12.21 -8.76 5.83
N TRP A 67 12.46 -9.97 6.34
CA TRP A 67 12.42 -10.23 7.78
C TRP A 67 13.48 -9.42 8.53
N MET A 68 14.70 -9.36 8.01
CA MET A 68 15.77 -8.55 8.59
C MET A 68 15.39 -7.07 8.64
N GLU A 69 14.86 -6.52 7.55
CA GLU A 69 14.40 -5.12 7.55
C GLU A 69 13.31 -4.87 8.59
N ILE A 70 12.34 -5.78 8.72
CA ILE A 70 11.26 -5.64 9.71
C ILE A 70 11.82 -5.61 11.14
N VAL A 71 12.73 -6.53 11.46
CA VAL A 71 13.28 -6.66 12.83
C VAL A 71 14.23 -5.52 13.18
N PHE A 72 15.12 -5.13 12.25
CA PHE A 72 16.15 -4.13 12.53
C PHE A 72 15.68 -2.69 12.36
N ARG A 73 14.74 -2.43 11.45
CA ARG A 73 14.24 -1.08 11.13
C ARG A 73 12.80 -0.89 11.60
N VAL A 74 11.85 -1.64 11.03
CA VAL A 74 10.41 -1.37 11.21
C VAL A 74 9.97 -1.49 12.67
N ARG A 75 10.47 -2.50 13.40
CA ARG A 75 10.15 -2.70 14.83
C ARG A 75 10.67 -1.57 15.73
N ARG A 76 11.69 -0.83 15.29
CA ARG A 76 12.24 0.32 16.03
C ARG A 76 11.45 1.59 15.79
N LEU A 77 10.64 1.63 14.73
CA LEU A 77 9.74 2.76 14.48
C LEU A 77 8.72 2.90 15.61
N ARG A 78 8.40 4.15 15.91
CA ARG A 78 7.36 4.57 16.83
C ARG A 78 6.39 5.43 16.02
N PHE A 79 5.12 5.42 16.37
CA PHE A 79 4.08 6.19 15.71
C PHE A 79 3.12 6.73 16.77
N PRO A 80 2.58 7.95 16.64
CA PRO A 80 1.66 8.50 17.61
C PRO A 80 0.34 7.75 17.55
N ILE A 81 -0.25 7.49 18.72
CA ILE A 81 -1.57 6.88 18.83
C ILE A 81 -2.65 7.84 18.31
N LYS A 82 -2.43 9.15 18.45
CA LYS A 82 -3.31 10.19 17.92
C LYS A 82 -2.56 11.02 16.89
N SER A 83 -3.09 11.10 15.68
CA SER A 83 -2.61 12.00 14.65
C SER A 83 -3.72 13.00 14.35
N GLU A 84 -3.46 14.27 14.56
CA GLU A 84 -4.36 15.35 14.19
C GLU A 84 -4.16 15.68 12.70
N VAL A 85 -5.25 15.61 11.95
CA VAL A 85 -5.35 15.95 10.54
C VAL A 85 -5.70 17.43 10.46
N LYS A 86 -4.74 18.24 10.01
CA LYS A 86 -4.84 19.70 10.02
C LYS A 86 -4.99 20.25 8.62
N HIS A 87 -5.58 21.44 8.51
CA HIS A 87 -5.57 22.17 7.24
C HIS A 87 -4.13 22.37 6.77
N ARG A 88 -3.92 22.21 5.46
CA ARG A 88 -2.60 22.35 4.86
C ARG A 88 -2.67 22.98 3.48
N PHE A 89 -1.61 23.68 3.10
CA PHE A 89 -1.50 24.16 1.73
C PHE A 89 -1.06 23.02 0.80
N PRO A 90 -1.49 23.05 -0.47
CA PRO A 90 -1.06 22.06 -1.45
C PRO A 90 0.46 22.15 -1.68
N PRO A 91 1.15 21.01 -1.88
CA PRO A 91 2.55 21.00 -2.27
C PRO A 91 2.77 21.73 -3.59
N SER A 92 4.02 22.12 -3.86
CA SER A 92 4.38 22.71 -5.16
C SER A 92 4.19 21.67 -6.29
N ARG A 93 4.02 22.16 -7.52
CA ARG A 93 3.94 21.30 -8.72
C ARG A 93 5.21 20.48 -8.97
N GLU A 94 6.34 20.90 -8.41
CA GLU A 94 7.58 20.12 -8.46
C GLU A 94 7.52 18.88 -7.56
N VAL A 95 6.82 18.98 -6.42
CA VAL A 95 6.67 17.90 -5.44
C VAL A 95 5.47 17.01 -5.76
N PHE A 96 4.37 17.59 -6.23
CA PHE A 96 3.16 16.87 -6.61
C PHE A 96 2.64 17.33 -7.99
N PRO A 97 3.27 16.91 -9.09
CA PRO A 97 2.91 17.37 -10.43
C PRO A 97 1.50 16.94 -10.85
N GLU A 98 1.09 15.72 -10.47
CA GLU A 98 -0.19 15.10 -10.87
C GLU A 98 -1.42 15.66 -10.15
N LEU A 99 -1.25 16.47 -9.10
CA LEU A 99 -2.36 16.96 -8.27
C LEU A 99 -3.40 17.72 -9.11
N SER A 100 -2.96 18.56 -10.05
CA SER A 100 -3.84 19.37 -10.89
C SER A 100 -4.69 18.51 -11.83
N ASP A 101 -4.07 17.49 -12.43
CA ASP A 101 -4.73 16.62 -13.40
C ASP A 101 -5.74 15.72 -12.67
N LEU A 102 -5.33 15.08 -11.57
CA LEU A 102 -6.22 14.27 -10.74
C LEU A 102 -7.38 15.07 -10.14
N SER A 103 -7.15 16.33 -9.75
CA SER A 103 -8.23 17.20 -9.26
C SER A 103 -9.23 17.51 -10.37
N SER A 104 -8.74 17.79 -11.58
CA SER A 104 -9.59 18.05 -12.75
C SER A 104 -10.39 16.80 -13.15
N GLU A 105 -9.79 15.62 -13.05
CA GLU A 105 -10.51 14.35 -13.27
C GLU A 105 -11.61 14.14 -12.23
N ALA A 106 -11.37 14.44 -10.96
CA ALA A 106 -12.39 14.36 -9.91
C ALA A 106 -13.56 15.31 -10.19
N ASP A 107 -13.26 16.57 -10.56
CA ASP A 107 -14.28 17.57 -10.91
C ASP A 107 -15.13 17.11 -12.12
N ASN A 108 -14.50 16.52 -13.14
CA ASN A 108 -15.19 15.96 -14.31
C ASN A 108 -16.14 14.81 -13.95
N GLU A 109 -15.82 14.05 -12.90
CA GLU A 109 -16.67 12.98 -12.34
C GLU A 109 -17.74 13.50 -11.36
N GLY A 110 -17.89 14.82 -11.23
CA GLY A 110 -18.93 15.47 -10.43
C GLY A 110 -18.59 15.59 -8.95
N PHE A 111 -17.33 15.40 -8.56
CA PHE A 111 -16.86 15.69 -7.22
C PHE A 111 -16.66 17.20 -7.04
N VAL A 112 -16.86 17.69 -5.82
CA VAL A 112 -16.59 19.07 -5.43
C VAL A 112 -15.44 19.09 -4.44
N GLU A 113 -14.41 19.89 -4.70
CA GLU A 113 -13.30 20.11 -3.76
C GLU A 113 -13.84 20.70 -2.45
N VAL A 114 -13.46 20.08 -1.33
CA VAL A 114 -13.87 20.47 0.01
C VAL A 114 -12.74 21.15 0.77
N GLY A 115 -11.51 20.67 0.59
CA GLY A 115 -10.34 21.32 1.17
C GLY A 115 -9.10 20.44 1.22
N ASP A 116 -8.01 21.08 1.60
CA ASP A 116 -6.68 20.50 1.69
C ASP A 116 -6.29 20.25 3.14
N THR A 117 -5.81 19.04 3.40
CA THR A 117 -5.45 18.60 4.73
C THR A 117 -4.19 17.73 4.72
N GLY A 118 -3.66 17.44 5.90
CA GLY A 118 -2.50 16.58 6.03
C GLY A 118 -2.05 16.47 7.48
N TRP A 119 -1.07 15.61 7.66
CA TRP A 119 -0.35 15.47 8.91
C TRP A 119 1.11 15.15 8.60
N GLN A 120 1.98 15.48 9.54
CA GLN A 120 3.37 15.10 9.46
C GLN A 120 3.65 14.11 10.57
N PHE A 121 4.31 13.01 10.22
CA PHE A 121 4.78 12.07 11.21
C PHE A 121 6.25 11.72 11.00
N SER A 122 7.09 12.02 12.00
CA SER A 122 8.54 11.81 11.92
C SER A 122 9.12 12.50 10.68
N GLN A 123 9.68 11.73 9.73
CA GLN A 123 10.19 12.22 8.45
C GLN A 123 9.23 11.98 7.27
N THR A 124 8.03 11.47 7.56
CA THR A 124 7.02 11.21 6.53
C THR A 124 5.97 12.30 6.55
N ASP A 125 5.74 12.89 5.39
CA ASP A 125 4.79 13.94 5.16
C ASP A 125 3.56 13.41 4.42
N TYR A 126 2.38 13.70 4.95
CA TYR A 126 1.12 13.31 4.34
C TYR A 126 0.36 14.58 3.93
N PHE A 127 -0.01 14.63 2.67
CA PHE A 127 -0.93 15.61 2.10
C PHE A 127 -2.13 14.90 1.51
N MET A 128 -3.31 15.48 1.65
CA MET A 128 -4.57 14.98 1.12
C MET A 128 -5.44 16.16 0.68
N ARG A 129 -5.85 16.17 -0.59
CA ARG A 129 -6.96 16.97 -1.07
C ARG A 129 -8.24 16.15 -0.99
N LEU A 130 -9.29 16.74 -0.40
CA LEU A 130 -10.56 16.06 -0.17
C LEU A 130 -11.63 16.59 -1.13
N PHE A 131 -12.42 15.67 -1.66
CA PHE A 131 -13.59 15.99 -2.46
C PHE A 131 -14.80 15.20 -1.99
N TYR A 132 -15.99 15.69 -2.33
CA TYR A 132 -17.24 15.00 -2.05
C TYR A 132 -18.17 14.99 -3.26
N HIS A 133 -18.79 13.85 -3.50
CA HIS A 133 -19.86 13.70 -4.47
C HIS A 133 -21.17 13.43 -3.74
N GLU A 134 -22.05 14.44 -3.65
CA GLU A 134 -23.28 14.38 -2.85
C GLU A 134 -24.25 13.32 -3.36
N ALA A 135 -24.53 13.29 -4.68
CA ALA A 135 -25.48 12.33 -5.26
C ALA A 135 -25.05 10.87 -5.06
N LYS A 136 -23.74 10.58 -5.11
CA LYS A 136 -23.20 9.23 -4.89
C LYS A 136 -22.84 8.95 -3.42
N ARG A 137 -22.86 9.97 -2.57
CA ARG A 137 -22.47 9.94 -1.13
C ARG A 137 -21.03 9.44 -0.88
N THR A 138 -20.14 9.75 -1.82
CA THR A 138 -18.76 9.26 -1.85
C THR A 138 -17.78 10.39 -1.54
N GLN A 139 -16.84 10.15 -0.64
CA GLN A 139 -15.68 11.00 -0.42
C GLN A 139 -14.53 10.53 -1.32
N ALA A 140 -13.87 11.44 -2.03
CA ALA A 140 -12.59 11.16 -2.66
C ALA A 140 -11.45 11.82 -1.89
N SER A 141 -10.29 11.19 -1.90
CA SER A 141 -9.05 11.83 -1.49
C SER A 141 -7.95 11.55 -2.49
N ILE A 142 -7.32 12.63 -2.94
CA ILE A 142 -6.05 12.61 -3.69
C ILE A 142 -4.95 12.90 -2.70
N ALA A 143 -4.04 11.94 -2.51
CA ALA A 143 -3.08 11.97 -1.44
C ALA A 143 -1.64 11.85 -1.96
N LEU A 144 -0.71 12.48 -1.27
CA LEU A 144 0.73 12.30 -1.44
C LEU A 144 1.32 11.85 -0.12
N VAL A 145 2.08 10.75 -0.14
CA VAL A 145 2.96 10.36 0.96
C VAL A 145 4.39 10.61 0.52
N GLN A 146 5.12 11.41 1.28
CA GLN A 146 6.51 11.75 1.01
C GLN A 146 7.41 11.38 2.19
N GLN A 147 8.56 10.77 1.93
CA GLN A 147 9.61 10.54 2.92
C GLN A 147 10.98 10.80 2.27
N GLY A 148 11.60 11.92 2.64
CA GLY A 148 12.81 12.40 1.96
C GLY A 148 12.53 12.70 0.48
N ASP A 149 13.38 12.20 -0.41
CA ASP A 149 13.25 12.38 -1.86
C ASP A 149 12.28 11.41 -2.53
N PHE A 150 11.72 10.46 -1.75
CA PHE A 150 10.74 9.51 -2.26
C PHE A 150 9.33 9.97 -1.89
N GLY A 151 8.50 10.17 -2.90
CA GLY A 151 7.07 10.41 -2.73
C GLY A 151 6.28 9.58 -3.72
N PHE A 152 5.06 9.22 -3.36
CA PHE A 152 4.14 8.58 -4.28
C PHE A 152 2.71 9.08 -4.05
N PRO A 153 1.99 9.42 -5.13
CA PRO A 153 0.60 9.79 -5.03
C PRO A 153 -0.30 8.56 -5.04
N TYR A 154 -1.51 8.72 -4.50
CA TYR A 154 -2.58 7.73 -4.62
C TYR A 154 -3.94 8.39 -4.42
N VAL A 155 -4.98 7.72 -4.89
CA VAL A 155 -6.38 8.12 -4.77
C VAL A 155 -7.14 7.08 -3.96
N SER A 156 -8.06 7.54 -3.12
CA SER A 156 -9.01 6.68 -2.42
C SER A 156 -10.43 7.24 -2.52
N LEU A 157 -11.39 6.33 -2.73
CA LEU A 157 -12.82 6.61 -2.74
C LEU A 157 -13.45 5.89 -1.56
N THR A 158 -14.15 6.64 -0.71
CA THR A 158 -14.69 6.15 0.55
C THR A 158 -16.16 6.48 0.69
N SER A 159 -16.97 5.44 0.86
CA SER A 159 -18.40 5.50 1.13
C SER A 159 -18.70 4.93 2.50
N ARG A 160 -19.57 5.58 3.26
CA ARG A 160 -19.89 5.20 4.65
C ARG A 160 -21.36 4.78 4.73
N ALA A 161 -21.62 3.52 5.03
CA ALA A 161 -22.97 3.02 5.19
C ALA A 161 -23.57 3.48 6.52
N SER A 162 -24.90 3.63 6.54
CA SER A 162 -25.69 3.90 7.76
C SER A 162 -25.51 2.82 8.85
N SER A 163 -25.11 1.61 8.47
CA SER A 163 -24.71 0.53 9.39
C SER A 163 -23.38 0.78 10.12
N GLY A 164 -22.65 1.85 9.76
CA GLY A 164 -21.33 2.17 10.27
C GLY A 164 -20.19 1.39 9.62
N VAL A 165 -20.45 0.67 8.53
CA VAL A 165 -19.41 0.03 7.71
C VAL A 165 -18.85 1.05 6.71
N THR A 166 -17.54 1.12 6.61
CA THR A 166 -16.81 1.99 5.67
C THR A 166 -16.26 1.15 4.52
N PHE A 167 -16.61 1.52 3.29
CA PHE A 167 -16.14 0.91 2.06
C PHE A 167 -15.13 1.84 1.40
N THR A 168 -13.91 1.35 1.18
CA THR A 168 -12.85 2.12 0.53
C THR A 168 -12.33 1.38 -0.69
N THR A 169 -12.27 2.06 -1.83
CA THR A 169 -11.52 1.62 -3.01
C THR A 169 -10.30 2.50 -3.17
N THR A 170 -9.12 1.93 -3.41
CA THR A 170 -7.89 2.73 -3.57
C THR A 170 -6.90 2.10 -4.53
N ASN A 171 -6.13 2.94 -5.23
CA ASN A 171 -4.97 2.52 -6.01
C ASN A 171 -3.66 2.52 -5.21
N TYR A 172 -3.72 2.65 -3.88
CA TYR A 172 -2.54 2.61 -3.02
C TYR A 172 -1.64 1.39 -3.34
N PRO A 173 -0.35 1.59 -3.67
CA PRO A 173 0.46 0.58 -4.32
C PRO A 173 1.04 -0.47 -3.37
N PHE A 174 0.98 -0.24 -2.05
CA PHE A 174 1.61 -1.12 -1.07
C PHE A 174 0.61 -2.01 -0.33
N ALA A 175 1.13 -3.08 0.27
CA ALA A 175 0.37 -3.95 1.17
C ALA A 175 -0.06 -3.20 2.45
N ALA A 176 -1.23 -3.58 2.97
CA ALA A 176 -1.72 -3.05 4.23
C ALA A 176 -0.75 -3.43 5.36
N THR A 177 -0.23 -2.41 6.05
CA THR A 177 0.72 -2.58 7.15
C THR A 177 0.03 -2.89 8.48
N MET A 178 -1.30 -2.70 8.53
CA MET A 178 -2.17 -3.01 9.65
C MET A 178 -3.34 -3.89 9.21
N LYS A 179 -3.94 -4.61 10.15
CA LYS A 179 -5.22 -5.29 9.90
C LYS A 179 -6.32 -4.26 9.69
N HIS A 180 -7.24 -4.55 8.77
CA HIS A 180 -8.45 -3.75 8.62
C HIS A 180 -9.37 -3.94 9.82
N SER A 181 -9.96 -2.83 10.28
CA SER A 181 -11.01 -2.89 11.30
C SER A 181 -12.19 -3.76 10.80
N PRO A 182 -12.91 -4.50 11.65
CA PRO A 182 -14.04 -5.33 11.24
C PRO A 182 -15.15 -4.57 10.49
N LYS A 183 -15.24 -3.24 10.70
CA LYS A 183 -16.19 -2.35 10.01
C LYS A 183 -15.60 -1.69 8.77
N GLN A 184 -14.38 -2.03 8.38
CA GLN A 184 -13.75 -1.53 7.16
C GLN A 184 -13.76 -2.62 6.09
N ARG A 185 -14.09 -2.22 4.86
CA ARG A 185 -14.06 -3.06 3.66
C ARG A 185 -13.17 -2.36 2.65
N LEU A 186 -12.08 -3.02 2.26
CA LEU A 186 -11.09 -2.44 1.36
C LEU A 186 -11.06 -3.20 0.03
N ASN A 187 -11.16 -2.46 -1.05
CA ASN A 187 -10.92 -2.93 -2.41
C ASN A 187 -9.66 -2.25 -2.98
N ARG A 188 -8.56 -3.00 -3.13
CA ARG A 188 -7.30 -2.46 -3.64
C ARG A 188 -7.23 -2.66 -5.16
N PHE A 189 -7.25 -1.58 -5.92
CA PHE A 189 -7.24 -1.55 -7.38
C PHE A 189 -6.06 -0.70 -7.89
N MET A 190 -4.86 -1.29 -7.87
CA MET A 190 -3.58 -0.57 -8.02
C MET A 190 -3.32 0.01 -9.41
N HIS A 191 -3.89 -0.57 -10.45
CA HIS A 191 -3.60 -0.22 -11.85
C HIS A 191 -4.74 0.57 -12.50
N ALA A 192 -5.42 1.41 -11.71
CA ALA A 192 -6.40 2.34 -12.27
C ALA A 192 -5.68 3.33 -13.20
N GLY A 193 -6.10 3.37 -14.47
CA GLY A 193 -5.58 4.27 -15.49
C GLY A 193 -6.16 5.69 -15.43
N SER A 194 -7.23 5.88 -14.66
CA SER A 194 -7.86 7.19 -14.41
C SER A 194 -8.68 7.19 -13.12
N PHE A 195 -9.08 8.38 -12.67
CA PHE A 195 -10.04 8.55 -11.57
C PHE A 195 -11.38 7.88 -11.89
N ALA A 196 -11.87 8.03 -13.13
CA ALA A 196 -13.12 7.43 -13.60
C ALA A 196 -13.11 5.90 -13.46
N GLU A 197 -12.00 5.24 -13.84
CA GLU A 197 -11.87 3.78 -13.68
C GLU A 197 -11.89 3.37 -12.20
N LEU A 198 -11.29 4.17 -11.32
CA LEU A 198 -11.34 3.93 -9.88
C LEU A 198 -12.77 4.11 -9.33
N MET A 199 -13.52 5.06 -9.86
CA MET A 199 -14.92 5.31 -9.52
C MET A 199 -15.83 4.16 -9.95
N ASP A 200 -15.74 3.72 -11.20
CA ASP A 200 -16.45 2.54 -11.71
C ASP A 200 -16.16 1.30 -10.84
N ARG A 201 -14.88 1.12 -10.47
CA ARG A 201 -14.47 0.03 -9.59
C ARG A 201 -15.09 0.16 -8.19
N HIS A 202 -15.24 1.37 -7.67
CA HIS A 202 -15.86 1.61 -6.38
C HIS A 202 -17.36 1.32 -6.41
N GLU A 203 -18.07 1.73 -7.45
CA GLU A 203 -19.49 1.42 -7.61
C GLU A 203 -19.73 -0.07 -7.74
N HIS A 204 -18.95 -0.76 -8.57
CA HIS A 204 -19.01 -2.21 -8.68
C HIS A 204 -18.74 -2.89 -7.33
N PHE A 205 -17.80 -2.36 -6.53
CA PHE A 205 -17.50 -2.90 -5.20
C PHE A 205 -18.71 -2.76 -4.26
N LEU A 206 -19.34 -1.58 -4.20
CA LEU A 206 -20.55 -1.37 -3.40
C LEU A 206 -21.69 -2.29 -3.84
N GLN A 207 -21.91 -2.42 -5.15
CA GLN A 207 -22.92 -3.33 -5.69
C GLN A 207 -22.65 -4.79 -5.33
N SER A 208 -21.39 -5.23 -5.39
CA SER A 208 -21.02 -6.61 -5.01
C SER A 208 -21.22 -6.90 -3.52
N GLU A 209 -21.20 -5.87 -2.69
CA GLU A 209 -21.51 -5.94 -1.25
C GLU A 209 -23.02 -5.71 -0.97
N GLY A 210 -23.83 -5.53 -2.01
CA GLY A 210 -25.28 -5.30 -1.90
C GLY A 210 -25.66 -3.91 -1.37
N ILE A 211 -24.75 -2.93 -1.44
CA ILE A 211 -24.95 -1.56 -0.94
C ILE A 211 -25.49 -0.67 -2.05
N ARG A 212 -26.61 0.00 -1.78
CA ARG A 212 -27.16 1.04 -2.64
C ARG A 212 -26.87 2.43 -2.06
N VAL A 213 -27.07 3.47 -2.86
CA VAL A 213 -26.81 4.86 -2.44
C VAL A 213 -27.70 5.28 -1.27
N GLU A 214 -28.91 4.74 -1.17
CA GLU A 214 -29.83 5.02 -0.06
C GLU A 214 -29.32 4.45 1.27
N ASP A 215 -28.50 3.40 1.20
CA ASP A 215 -27.91 2.76 2.39
C ASP A 215 -26.68 3.55 2.89
N LEU A 216 -26.13 4.45 2.07
CA LEU A 216 -24.99 5.32 2.39
C LEU A 216 -25.43 6.56 3.18
N SER A 217 -24.59 6.99 4.10
CA SER A 217 -24.82 8.21 4.88
C SER A 217 -24.37 9.44 4.10
N LEU A 218 -25.18 10.49 4.12
CA LEU A 218 -24.71 11.82 3.75
C LEU A 218 -23.62 12.23 4.74
N GLN A 219 -22.56 12.83 4.21
CA GLN A 219 -21.40 13.25 4.99
C GLN A 219 -21.39 14.76 5.06
N ASP A 220 -21.16 15.27 6.25
CA ASP A 220 -20.93 16.70 6.45
C ASP A 220 -19.57 17.06 5.85
N THR A 221 -19.59 17.92 4.83
CA THR A 221 -18.39 18.32 4.10
C THR A 221 -17.44 19.14 4.97
N GLU A 222 -17.95 19.92 5.93
CA GLU A 222 -17.12 20.71 6.84
C GLU A 222 -16.21 19.82 7.72
N TYR A 223 -16.63 18.57 7.97
CA TYR A 223 -15.96 17.64 8.88
C TYR A 223 -15.34 16.42 8.18
N LEU A 224 -15.06 16.48 6.86
CA LEU A 224 -14.44 15.34 6.16
C LEU A 224 -13.09 14.91 6.74
N HIS A 225 -12.29 15.88 7.20
CA HIS A 225 -11.02 15.63 7.88
C HIS A 225 -11.22 14.83 9.18
N ALA A 226 -12.26 15.14 9.96
CA ALA A 226 -12.58 14.46 11.21
C ALA A 226 -13.00 12.99 10.99
N TYR A 227 -13.65 12.68 9.86
CA TYR A 227 -13.92 11.28 9.51
C TYR A 227 -12.62 10.49 9.25
N ILE A 228 -11.61 11.11 8.64
CA ILE A 228 -10.29 10.48 8.42
C ILE A 228 -9.62 10.21 9.75
N GLU A 229 -9.58 11.18 10.66
CA GLU A 229 -9.01 11.00 12.01
C GLU A 229 -9.69 9.86 12.77
N ARG A 230 -11.02 9.79 12.67
CA ARG A 230 -11.81 8.72 13.29
C ARG A 230 -11.46 7.36 12.70
N ASP A 231 -11.35 7.27 11.38
CA ASP A 231 -11.01 6.02 10.68
C ASP A 231 -9.59 5.56 11.04
N MET A 232 -8.62 6.48 11.10
CA MET A 232 -7.26 6.21 11.57
C MET A 232 -7.24 5.71 13.02
N SER A 233 -7.98 6.39 13.91
CA SER A 233 -8.06 6.02 15.34
C SER A 233 -8.67 4.64 15.53
N MET A 234 -9.78 4.34 14.85
CA MET A 234 -10.41 3.01 14.88
C MET A 234 -9.49 1.91 14.36
N GLN A 235 -8.68 2.21 13.33
CA GLN A 235 -7.70 1.26 12.81
C GLN A 235 -6.59 0.99 13.82
N ILE A 236 -6.07 2.02 14.49
CA ILE A 236 -5.05 1.88 15.53
C ILE A 236 -5.60 1.07 16.71
N ASP A 237 -6.77 1.42 17.24
CA ASP A 237 -7.39 0.73 18.39
C ASP A 237 -7.65 -0.76 18.09
N HIS A 238 -8.13 -1.05 16.88
CA HIS A 238 -8.30 -2.44 16.44
C HIS A 238 -6.98 -3.21 16.43
N ASN A 239 -5.90 -2.60 15.94
CA ASN A 239 -4.60 -3.26 15.82
C ASN A 239 -3.86 -3.40 17.15
N ILE A 240 -4.11 -2.50 18.10
CA ILE A 240 -3.70 -2.68 19.50
C ILE A 240 -4.42 -3.90 20.08
N THR A 241 -5.75 -3.95 19.96
CA THR A 241 -6.57 -5.07 20.46
C THR A 241 -6.19 -6.40 19.81
N ALA A 242 -5.92 -6.38 18.50
CA ALA A 242 -5.49 -7.56 17.74
C ALA A 242 -4.02 -7.94 17.99
N GLY A 243 -3.27 -7.16 18.78
CA GLY A 243 -1.87 -7.39 19.13
C GLY A 243 -0.91 -7.27 17.95
N VAL A 244 -1.27 -6.54 16.90
CA VAL A 244 -0.38 -6.23 15.76
C VAL A 244 0.56 -5.09 16.13
N ILE A 245 0.04 -4.08 16.82
CA ILE A 245 0.82 -2.99 17.40
C ILE A 245 0.64 -3.00 18.92
N GLU A 246 1.56 -2.38 19.63
CA GLU A 246 1.54 -2.24 21.09
C GLU A 246 1.91 -0.80 21.49
N PRO A 247 1.24 -0.21 22.49
CA PRO A 247 1.60 1.10 23.01
C PRO A 247 2.98 1.05 23.68
N THR A 248 3.72 2.15 23.58
CA THR A 248 5.06 2.28 24.20
C THR A 248 5.06 3.10 25.49
N GLY A 249 3.89 3.60 25.90
CA GLY A 249 3.69 4.37 27.13
C GLY A 249 3.73 5.90 26.96
N ASN A 250 4.32 6.40 25.88
CA ASN A 250 4.51 7.84 25.65
C ASN A 250 3.48 8.45 24.68
N GLY A 251 2.27 7.89 24.59
CA GLY A 251 1.30 8.26 23.55
C GLY A 251 1.67 7.77 22.14
N GLU A 252 2.65 6.87 22.04
CA GLU A 252 3.07 6.23 20.80
C GLU A 252 2.79 4.72 20.83
N PHE A 253 2.81 4.10 19.65
CA PHE A 253 2.77 2.66 19.45
C PHE A 253 3.92 2.19 18.55
N ARG A 254 4.17 0.88 18.56
CA ARG A 254 5.10 0.20 17.67
C ARG A 254 4.54 -1.15 17.23
N TYR A 255 5.15 -1.78 16.24
CA TYR A 255 4.85 -3.17 15.94
C TYR A 255 5.28 -4.11 17.08
N SER A 256 4.35 -4.97 17.49
CA SER A 256 4.68 -6.11 18.35
C SER A 256 5.44 -7.17 17.54
N TRP A 257 6.00 -8.18 18.20
CA TRP A 257 6.59 -9.33 17.48
C TRP A 257 5.58 -10.06 16.60
N ARG A 258 4.33 -10.18 17.07
CA ARG A 258 3.22 -10.72 16.27
C ARG A 258 2.91 -9.83 15.07
N GLY A 259 3.00 -8.51 15.24
CA GLY A 259 2.93 -7.54 14.14
C GLY A 259 4.03 -7.71 13.11
N CYS A 260 5.28 -7.91 13.54
CA CYS A 260 6.39 -8.19 12.63
C CYS A 260 6.15 -9.44 11.79
N ILE A 261 5.65 -10.53 12.39
CA ILE A 261 5.28 -11.75 11.66
C ILE A 261 4.12 -11.48 10.69
N PHE A 262 3.13 -10.69 11.11
CA PHE A 262 2.03 -10.28 10.24
C PHE A 262 2.54 -9.51 9.00
N LEU A 263 3.38 -8.49 9.21
CA LEU A 263 3.98 -7.70 8.13
C LEU A 263 4.81 -8.57 7.18
N TYR A 264 5.60 -9.49 7.73
CA TYR A 264 6.39 -10.42 6.94
C TYR A 264 5.53 -11.21 5.96
N TRP A 265 4.42 -11.78 6.46
CA TRP A 265 3.48 -12.51 5.61
C TRP A 265 2.79 -11.62 4.57
N GLN A 266 2.51 -10.35 4.88
CA GLN A 266 2.01 -9.41 3.87
C GLN A 266 3.01 -9.19 2.75
N VAL A 267 4.28 -8.95 3.09
CA VAL A 267 5.34 -8.75 2.09
C VAL A 267 5.53 -10.00 1.24
N VAL A 268 5.63 -11.19 1.86
CA VAL A 268 5.77 -12.45 1.11
C VAL A 268 4.57 -12.69 0.20
N LYS A 269 3.34 -12.43 0.69
CA LYS A 269 2.13 -12.58 -0.13
C LYS A 269 2.11 -11.62 -1.31
N ASP A 270 2.57 -10.38 -1.11
CA ASP A 270 2.64 -9.40 -2.19
C ASP A 270 3.71 -9.81 -3.23
N MET A 271 4.89 -10.26 -2.77
CA MET A 271 5.94 -10.82 -3.64
C MET A 271 5.44 -12.00 -4.51
N LEU A 272 4.56 -12.85 -3.97
CA LEU A 272 3.96 -13.98 -4.70
C LEU A 272 2.78 -13.58 -5.61
N ARG A 273 2.17 -12.42 -5.35
CA ARG A 273 1.06 -11.90 -6.16
C ARG A 273 1.57 -11.28 -7.45
N VAL A 274 2.72 -10.57 -7.40
CA VAL A 274 3.44 -10.01 -8.55
C VAL A 274 3.57 -11.05 -9.63
#